data_AF-A0A0L7K412-F1
#
_entry.id   AF-A0A0L7K412-F1
#
_cell.length_a   1.000
_cell.length_b   1.000
_cell.length_c   1.000
_cell.angle_alpha   90.00
_cell.angle_beta   90.00
_cell.angle_gamma   90.00
#
_symmetry.space_group_name_H-M   'P 1'
#
loop_
_entity.id
_entity.type
_entity.pdbx_description
1 polymer ?
#
loop_
_entity_poly.entity_id
_entity_poly.type
_entity_poly.pdbx_seq_one_letter_code
_entity_poly.pdbx_strand_id
1 'polypeptide(L)'
;MGRLTEEQKQFYKDNGYIVLKDLVIPEDLEEISVEYDKLFLRKNQEKMESSWVGSDENDRQNNSMFTDYHYFSYEKDSMVAAFLHLDAANPENGGLFVYPGSHKLGPQEDVGAKEGNFHYVDQ
;
A
#
# COMPACT_ATOMS: atom_id res chain seq x y z
N MET A 1 9.46 -18.83 10.86
CA MET A 1 8.34 -17.88 10.72
C MET A 1 7.84 -17.48 12.09
N GLY A 2 7.98 -16.19 12.45
CA GLY A 2 7.58 -15.66 13.75
C GLY A 2 6.06 -15.55 13.85
N ARG A 3 5.50 -15.97 14.98
CA ARG A 3 4.10 -15.67 15.33
C ARG A 3 4.05 -14.30 16.00
N LEU A 4 2.97 -13.56 15.76
CA LEU A 4 2.73 -12.30 16.48
C LEU A 4 2.61 -12.55 17.98
N THR A 5 3.25 -11.69 18.77
CA THR A 5 3.07 -11.68 20.23
C THR A 5 1.68 -11.18 20.59
N GLU A 6 1.21 -11.45 21.81
CA GLU A 6 -0.08 -10.92 22.27
C GLU A 6 -0.09 -9.39 22.32
N GLU A 7 1.04 -8.78 22.67
CA GLU A 7 1.23 -7.33 22.66
C GLU A 7 1.10 -6.75 21.25
N GLN A 8 1.70 -7.41 20.25
CA GLN A 8 1.58 -7.03 18.84
C GLN A 8 0.13 -7.14 18.34
N LYS A 9 -0.56 -8.23 18.69
CA LYS A 9 -1.98 -8.40 18.35
C LYS A 9 -2.84 -7.33 19.01
N GLN A 10 -2.56 -6.99 20.27
CA GLN A 10 -3.29 -5.95 20.97
C GLN A 10 -3.02 -4.57 20.36
N PHE A 11 -1.77 -4.27 20.03
CA PHE A 11 -1.40 -3.05 19.32
C PHE A 11 -2.16 -2.92 17.99
N TYR A 12 -2.23 -3.99 17.20
CA TYR A 12 -2.98 -4.01 15.94
C TYR A 12 -4.48 -3.72 16.17
N LYS A 13 -5.11 -4.37 17.15
CA LYS A 13 -6.52 -4.12 17.49
C LYS A 13 -6.76 -2.67 17.93
N ASP A 14 -5.83 -2.10 18.68
CA ASP A 14 -5.99 -0.75 19.24
C ASP A 14 -5.74 0.35 18.20
N ASN A 15 -4.79 0.14 17.30
CA ASN A 15 -4.31 1.18 16.39
C ASN A 15 -4.69 0.97 14.92
N GLY A 16 -5.12 -0.23 14.52
CA GLY A 16 -5.55 -0.56 13.15
C GLY A 16 -4.40 -0.90 12.21
N TYR A 17 -3.15 -0.84 12.68
CA TYR A 17 -1.96 -1.21 11.93
C TYR A 17 -0.92 -1.86 12.85
N ILE A 18 0.06 -2.53 12.24
CA ILE A 18 1.23 -3.06 12.92
C ILE A 18 2.43 -2.97 11.99
N VAL A 19 3.59 -2.64 12.55
CA VAL A 19 4.86 -2.62 11.81
C VAL A 19 5.70 -3.81 12.26
N LEU A 20 6.03 -4.68 11.30
CA LEU A 20 6.92 -5.81 11.50
C LEU A 20 8.25 -5.50 10.82
N LYS A 21 9.31 -5.37 11.61
CA LYS A 21 10.66 -5.17 11.10
C LYS A 21 11.32 -6.51 10.86
N ASP A 22 12.22 -6.55 9.87
CA ASP A 22 13.06 -7.72 9.57
C ASP A 22 12.24 -9.00 9.33
N LEU A 23 11.07 -8.86 8.71
CA LEU A 23 10.16 -9.98 8.43
C LEU A 23 10.70 -10.88 7.30
N VAL A 24 11.38 -10.26 6.33
CA VAL A 24 12.01 -10.90 5.17
C VAL A 24 13.51 -10.84 5.38
N ILE A 25 14.21 -11.95 5.13
CA ILE A 25 15.67 -11.98 5.23
C ILE A 25 16.29 -11.13 4.10
N PRO A 26 17.46 -10.51 4.32
CA PRO A 26 18.05 -9.61 3.33
C PRO A 26 18.27 -10.26 1.97
N GLU A 27 18.62 -11.54 1.93
CA GLU A 27 18.87 -12.29 0.70
C GLU A 27 17.59 -12.43 -0.14
N ASP A 28 16.47 -12.79 0.49
CA ASP A 28 15.17 -12.89 -0.17
C ASP A 28 14.67 -11.50 -0.62
N LEU A 29 14.95 -10.45 0.18
CA LEU A 29 14.57 -9.08 -0.17
C LEU A 29 15.32 -8.58 -1.41
N GLU A 30 16.62 -8.88 -1.50
CA GLU A 30 17.44 -8.56 -2.67
C GLU A 30 16.95 -9.30 -3.91
N GLU A 31 16.62 -10.60 -3.78
CA GLU A 31 16.04 -11.38 -4.89
C GLU A 31 14.73 -10.76 -5.39
N ILE A 32 13.82 -10.41 -4.47
CA ILE A 32 12.54 -9.75 -4.82
C ILE A 32 12.79 -8.40 -5.50
N SER A 33 13.74 -7.60 -5.00
CA SER A 33 14.08 -6.30 -5.60
C SER A 33 14.59 -6.45 -7.03
N VAL A 34 15.49 -7.41 -7.26
CA VAL A 34 16.04 -7.68 -8.61
C VAL A 34 14.96 -8.14 -9.58
N GLU A 35 14.03 -9.00 -9.15
CA GLU A 35 12.91 -9.41 -9.99
C GLU A 35 11.92 -8.27 -10.24
N TYR A 36 11.69 -7.39 -9.26
CA TYR A 36 10.87 -6.20 -9.42
C TYR A 36 11.45 -5.24 -10.46
N ASP A 37 12.77 -4.99 -10.43
CA ASP A 37 13.47 -4.19 -11.44
C ASP A 37 13.35 -4.79 -12.84
N LYS A 38 13.52 -6.11 -12.97
CA LYS A 38 13.34 -6.81 -14.25
C LYS A 38 11.91 -6.66 -14.78
N LEU A 39 10.89 -6.76 -13.94
CA LEU A 39 9.49 -6.56 -14.33
C LEU A 39 9.26 -5.12 -14.79
N PHE A 40 9.79 -4.14 -14.07
CA PHE A 40 9.67 -2.73 -14.42
C PHE A 40 10.36 -2.40 -15.75
N LEU A 41 11.56 -2.95 -15.99
CA LEU A 41 12.29 -2.81 -17.25
C LEU A 41 11.53 -3.40 -18.44
N ARG A 42 10.97 -4.61 -18.30
CA ARG A 42 10.15 -5.24 -19.34
C ARG A 42 8.89 -4.41 -19.65
N LYS A 43 8.22 -3.92 -18.60
CA LYS A 43 7.02 -3.07 -18.72
C LYS A 43 7.29 -1.81 -19.55
N ASN A 44 8.44 -1.17 -19.37
CA ASN A 44 8.81 0.04 -20.13
C ASN A 44 9.16 -0.23 -21.60
N GLN A 45 9.49 -1.48 -21.96
CA GLN A 45 9.83 -1.85 -23.34
C GLN A 45 8.59 -2.25 -24.16
N GLU A 46 7.60 -2.91 -23.55
CA GLU A 46 6.52 -3.58 -24.31
C GLU A 46 5.16 -2.84 -24.31
N LYS A 47 5.02 -1.68 -23.63
CA LYS A 47 3.74 -0.93 -23.53
C LYS A 47 2.53 -1.85 -23.24
N MET A 48 2.58 -2.60 -22.14
CA MET A 48 1.47 -3.48 -21.75
C MET A 48 0.24 -2.68 -21.26
N GLU A 49 -0.95 -3.11 -21.67
CA GLU A 49 -2.28 -2.50 -21.43
C GLU A 49 -2.65 -2.28 -19.96
N SER A 50 -2.04 -2.99 -19.00
CA SER A 50 -2.22 -2.75 -17.55
C SER A 50 -1.23 -1.72 -17.00
N SER A 51 -1.09 -0.61 -17.71
CA SER A 51 -0.15 0.45 -17.39
C SER A 51 -0.63 1.27 -16.19
N TRP A 52 -0.25 0.85 -14.98
CA TRP A 52 -0.03 1.83 -13.90
C TRP A 52 1.14 2.72 -14.34
N VAL A 53 0.85 3.82 -15.02
CA VAL A 53 1.84 4.83 -15.36
C VAL A 53 2.07 5.63 -14.09
N GLY A 54 3.08 5.25 -13.32
CA GLY A 54 3.73 6.22 -12.45
C GLY A 54 4.38 7.21 -13.40
N SER A 55 3.75 8.37 -13.59
CA SER A 55 4.41 9.50 -14.22
C SER A 55 5.65 9.85 -13.40
N ASP A 56 6.68 10.36 -14.10
CA ASP A 56 8.05 10.69 -13.69
C ASP A 56 8.35 10.84 -12.18
N GLU A 57 9.63 10.77 -11.79
CA GLU A 57 10.09 11.04 -10.41
C GLU A 57 9.52 12.32 -9.77
N ASN A 58 9.05 13.26 -10.60
CA ASN A 58 8.44 14.54 -10.23
C ASN A 58 6.89 14.55 -10.18
N ASP A 59 6.19 13.48 -10.58
CA ASP A 59 4.73 13.38 -10.55
C ASP A 59 4.24 12.43 -9.44
N ARG A 60 4.94 12.48 -8.30
CA ARG A 60 4.45 11.89 -7.05
C ARG A 60 3.25 12.72 -6.57
N GLN A 61 2.06 12.38 -7.04
CA GLN A 61 0.84 12.91 -6.43
C GLN A 61 0.74 12.38 -5.02
N ASN A 62 0.63 13.30 -4.06
CA ASN A 62 0.33 12.94 -2.68
C ASN A 62 -1.03 12.24 -2.67
N ASN A 63 -1.06 10.97 -2.29
CA ASN A 63 -2.31 10.25 -2.24
C ASN A 63 -3.15 10.84 -1.11
N SER A 64 -4.32 11.38 -1.44
CA SER A 64 -5.23 11.92 -0.43
C SER A 64 -5.55 10.83 0.59
N MET A 65 -5.69 11.21 1.85
CA MET A 65 -5.97 10.26 2.93
C MET A 65 -7.25 9.48 2.61
N PHE A 66 -7.15 8.15 2.56
CA PHE A 66 -8.23 7.28 2.15
C PHE A 66 -8.30 6.03 3.05
N THR A 67 -9.38 5.27 2.90
CA THR A 67 -9.58 3.97 3.54
C THR A 67 -9.88 2.94 2.45
N ASP A 68 -9.24 1.76 2.50
CA ASP A 68 -9.43 0.70 1.51
C ASP A 68 -10.89 0.20 1.41
N TYR A 69 -11.71 0.44 2.43
CA TYR A 69 -13.13 0.06 2.48
C TYR A 69 -13.93 0.54 1.25
N HIS A 70 -13.57 1.69 0.67
CA HIS A 70 -14.25 2.25 -0.50
C HIS A 70 -13.98 1.49 -1.79
N TYR A 71 -12.80 0.86 -1.90
CA TYR A 71 -12.40 0.06 -3.06
C TYR A 71 -12.81 -1.40 -2.90
N PHE A 72 -12.74 -1.89 -1.66
CA PHE A 72 -13.08 -3.25 -1.32
C PHE A 72 -14.07 -3.18 -0.17
N SER A 73 -15.37 -3.20 -0.46
CA SER A 73 -16.38 -3.33 0.58
C SER A 73 -16.44 -4.79 1.04
N TYR A 74 -16.40 -5.01 2.35
CA TYR A 74 -16.47 -6.35 2.95
C TYR A 74 -17.36 -6.36 4.18
N GLU A 75 -17.91 -7.52 4.48
CA GLU A 75 -18.69 -7.72 5.70
C GLU A 75 -17.76 -8.03 6.89
N LYS A 76 -18.05 -7.44 8.06
CA LYS A 76 -17.40 -7.75 9.36
C LYS A 76 -15.91 -7.41 9.47
N ASP A 77 -15.47 -6.39 8.76
CA ASP A 77 -14.11 -5.88 8.88
C ASP A 77 -13.00 -6.94 8.62
N SER A 78 -13.25 -7.93 7.76
CA SER A 78 -12.38 -9.10 7.56
C SER A 78 -11.15 -8.90 6.65
N MET A 79 -11.05 -7.78 5.92
CA MET A 79 -9.93 -7.54 5.01
C MET A 79 -8.72 -6.95 5.74
N VAL A 80 -7.52 -7.40 5.34
CA VAL A 80 -6.25 -6.83 5.81
C VAL A 80 -5.37 -6.55 4.61
N ALA A 81 -4.84 -5.32 4.52
CA ALA A 81 -3.78 -4.98 3.59
C ALA A 81 -2.40 -5.22 4.23
N ALA A 82 -1.46 -5.73 3.43
CA ALA A 82 -0.07 -5.89 3.85
C ALA A 82 0.83 -5.12 2.88
N PHE A 83 1.67 -4.24 3.42
CA PHE A 83 2.66 -3.48 2.68
C PHE A 83 4.05 -4.03 2.99
N LEU A 84 4.78 -4.39 1.95
CA LEU A 84 6.19 -4.78 2.04
C LEU A 84 7.03 -3.67 1.43
N HIS A 85 7.89 -3.06 2.25
CA HIS A 85 8.86 -2.08 1.78
C HIS A 85 10.09 -2.83 1.25
N LEU A 86 10.38 -2.68 -0.04
CA LEU A 86 11.59 -3.24 -0.67
C LEU A 86 12.84 -2.39 -0.33
N ASP A 87 12.63 -1.09 -0.10
CA ASP A 87 13.66 -0.13 0.30
C ASP A 87 13.35 0.50 1.66
N ALA A 88 14.33 1.21 2.23
CA ALA A 88 14.14 1.99 3.44
C ALA A 88 13.06 3.08 3.23
N ALA A 89 11.94 2.99 3.94
CA ALA A 89 10.83 3.93 3.84
C ALA A 89 10.86 4.97 4.96
N ASN A 90 10.73 6.24 4.59
CA ASN A 90 10.69 7.39 5.48
C ASN A 90 9.71 8.45 4.93
N PRO A 91 9.33 9.46 5.72
CA PRO A 91 8.40 10.50 5.25
C PRO A 91 8.87 11.26 4.01
N GLU A 92 10.18 11.38 3.78
CA GLU A 92 10.76 12.13 2.66
C GLU A 92 10.68 11.36 1.34
N ASN A 93 10.65 10.02 1.38
CA ASN A 93 10.57 9.17 0.19
C ASN A 93 9.22 8.44 0.03
N GLY A 94 8.17 8.89 0.74
CA GLY A 94 6.81 8.38 0.57
C GLY A 94 6.46 7.18 1.46
N GLY A 95 7.07 7.06 2.64
CA GLY A 95 6.68 6.06 3.64
C GLY A 95 5.22 6.19 4.05
N LEU A 96 4.58 5.05 4.36
CA LEU A 96 3.17 4.97 4.70
C LEU A 96 2.86 5.78 5.98
N PHE A 97 1.88 6.67 5.89
CA PHE A 97 1.37 7.43 7.03
C PHE A 97 -0.01 6.93 7.43
N VAL A 98 -0.18 6.58 8.71
CA VAL A 98 -1.43 6.00 9.25
C VAL A 98 -1.91 6.86 10.42
N TYR A 99 -3.22 7.11 10.48
CA TYR A 99 -3.85 7.72 11.66
C TYR A 99 -4.26 6.63 12.65
N PRO A 100 -3.60 6.49 13.82
CA PRO A 100 -3.87 5.37 14.73
C PRO A 100 -5.31 5.38 15.23
N GLY A 101 -5.97 4.22 15.17
CA GLY A 101 -7.33 4.02 15.67
C GLY A 101 -8.45 4.49 14.72
N SER A 102 -8.13 5.04 13.54
CA SER A 102 -9.12 5.49 12.57
C SER A 102 -10.06 4.36 12.09
N HIS A 103 -9.59 3.11 12.08
CA HIS A 103 -10.39 1.93 11.72
C HIS A 103 -11.63 1.74 12.62
N LYS A 104 -11.65 2.32 13.82
CA LYS A 104 -12.78 2.25 14.75
C LYS A 104 -13.90 3.25 14.44
N LEU A 105 -13.64 4.21 13.56
CA LEU A 105 -14.62 5.25 13.21
C LEU A 105 -15.65 4.77 12.18
N GLY A 106 -15.50 3.54 11.67
CA GLY A 106 -16.31 3.00 10.58
C GLY A 106 -15.99 3.67 9.24
N PRO A 107 -16.80 3.39 8.20
CA PRO A 107 -16.63 3.98 6.88
C PRO A 107 -16.67 5.52 6.97
N GLN A 108 -15.61 6.18 6.53
CA GLN A 108 -15.54 7.64 6.46
C GLN A 108 -16.12 8.16 5.13
N GLU A 109 -16.32 9.47 5.00
CA GLU A 109 -16.63 10.04 3.68
C GLU A 109 -15.40 9.88 2.77
N ASP A 110 -15.61 9.37 1.56
CA ASP A 110 -14.58 9.35 0.54
C ASP A 110 -14.35 10.77 0.02
N VAL A 111 -13.20 11.33 0.40
CA VAL A 111 -12.69 12.62 -0.10
C VAL A 111 -11.68 12.44 -1.23
N GLY A 112 -11.55 11.22 -1.76
CA GLY A 112 -10.85 10.92 -2.99
C GLY A 112 -11.39 11.76 -4.16
N ALA A 113 -10.70 11.70 -5.29
CA ALA A 113 -11.07 12.46 -6.48
C ALA A 113 -12.59 12.30 -6.76
N LYS A 114 -13.33 13.41 -6.77
CA LYS A 114 -14.77 13.41 -7.08
C LYS A 114 -14.97 13.43 -8.60
N GLU A 115 -16.13 12.96 -9.09
CA GLU A 115 -16.48 12.85 -10.52
C GLU A 115 -15.88 13.97 -11.39
N GLY A 116 -15.06 13.59 -12.38
CA GLY A 116 -14.37 14.50 -13.30
C GLY A 116 -12.85 14.33 -13.39
N ASN A 117 -12.23 13.62 -12.43
CA ASN A 117 -10.78 13.41 -12.36
C ASN A 117 -10.32 11.94 -12.57
N PHE A 118 -11.17 11.07 -13.13
CA PHE A 118 -10.81 9.69 -13.45
C PHE A 118 -10.92 9.43 -14.95
N HIS A 119 -9.98 8.66 -15.48
CA HIS A 119 -10.09 8.07 -16.81
C HIS A 119 -10.70 6.67 -16.67
N TYR A 120 -11.77 6.39 -17.42
CA TYR A 120 -12.23 5.02 -17.60
C TYR A 120 -11.15 4.26 -18.38
N VAL A 121 -10.76 3.09 -17.88
CA VAL A 121 -10.01 2.12 -18.67
C VAL A 121 -11.06 1.34 -19.46
N ASP A 122 -11.40 1.84 -20.64
CA ASP A 122 -12.24 1.09 -21.57
C ASP A 122 -11.47 -0.16 -22.02
N GLN A 123 -12.09 -1.34 -21.87
CA GLN A 123 -11.56 -2.62 -22.35
C GLN A 123 -11.66 -2.75 -23.87
#